data_AF-A0AAW6SM78-F1
#
_entry.id   AF-A0AAW6SM78-F1
#
_cell.length_a   1.000
_cell.length_b   1.000
_cell.length_c   1.000
_cell.angle_alpha   90.00
_cell.angle_beta   90.00
_cell.angle_gamma   90.00
#
_symmetry.space_group_name_H-M   'P 1'
#
loop_
_entity.id
_entity.type
_entity.pdbx_description
1 polymer ?
#
loop_
_entity_poly.entity_id
_entity_poly.type
_entity_poly.pdbx_seq_one_letter_code
_entity_poly.pdbx_strand_id
1 'polypeptide(L)'
;MANIRDVLKQREQQRDQASKGDSEFPEGVTRYVKMGSYGEVNKDGKTFVILAQPDDWFVYFVHEDKVYEGKTVHKFRKHSCLHSPKETNADLLKFFKPDKNECISCKAGAKRKMFFMIPVYDPQYQTYRVIDVAEFHANNLIADYDKAEKPAKKFNKEYSLVGDAVHIKQYDKTFALESAELDEEVLEAAKAFIGFDINYEELANFREEADIISILNDADDNAVDKSVLPAAGATTQESEPKYDF
;
A
#
# COMPACT_ATOMS: atom_id res chain seq x y z
N MET A 1 -28.92 -2.07 29.31
CA MET A 1 -28.69 -1.58 27.94
C MET A 1 -27.28 -1.04 27.89
N ALA A 2 -26.42 -1.55 27.00
CA ALA A 2 -25.05 -1.05 26.87
C ALA A 2 -25.07 0.42 26.40
N ASN A 3 -24.26 1.27 27.03
CA ASN A 3 -24.17 2.69 26.67
C ASN A 3 -23.61 2.80 25.24
N ILE A 4 -24.12 3.72 24.42
CA ILE A 4 -23.64 3.90 23.04
C ILE A 4 -22.12 4.18 22.98
N ARG A 5 -21.55 4.75 24.03
CA ARG A 5 -20.09 4.92 24.18
C ARG A 5 -19.34 3.59 24.35
N ASP A 6 -19.94 2.62 25.03
CA ASP A 6 -19.36 1.29 25.21
C ASP A 6 -19.43 0.49 23.91
N VAL A 7 -20.51 0.65 23.14
CA VAL A 7 -20.66 0.06 21.81
C VAL A 7 -19.65 0.65 20.83
N LEU A 8 -19.41 1.97 20.88
CA LEU A 8 -18.38 2.61 20.05
C LEU A 8 -16.97 2.16 20.44
N LYS A 9 -16.65 2.07 21.73
CA LYS A 9 -15.37 1.53 22.21
C LYS A 9 -15.17 0.07 21.80
N GLN A 10 -16.18 -0.79 21.94
CA GLN A 10 -16.08 -2.18 21.52
C GLN A 10 -15.89 -2.31 20.01
N ARG A 11 -16.52 -1.43 19.22
CA ARG A 11 -16.37 -1.40 17.76
C ARG A 11 -15.01 -0.86 17.33
N GLU A 12 -14.43 0.07 18.08
CA GLU A 12 -13.07 0.57 17.89
C GLU A 12 -12.04 -0.51 18.26
N GLN A 13 -12.22 -1.18 19.41
CA GLN A 13 -11.42 -2.33 19.83
C GLN A 13 -11.52 -3.52 18.87
N GLN A 14 -12.70 -3.80 18.31
CA GLN A 14 -12.87 -4.85 17.30
C GLN A 14 -12.23 -4.49 15.96
N ARG A 15 -12.21 -3.20 15.57
CA ARG A 15 -11.44 -2.75 14.41
C ARG A 15 -9.94 -2.88 14.65
N ASP A 16 -9.47 -2.51 15.84
CA ASP A 16 -8.06 -2.62 16.21
C ASP A 16 -7.62 -4.09 16.32
N GLN A 17 -8.48 -4.98 16.84
CA GLN A 17 -8.22 -6.43 16.89
C GLN A 17 -8.28 -7.09 15.51
N ALA A 18 -9.19 -6.67 14.62
CA ALA A 18 -9.24 -7.19 13.25
C ALA A 18 -8.03 -6.76 12.39
N SER A 19 -7.30 -5.71 12.80
CA SER A 19 -6.00 -5.33 12.22
C SER A 19 -4.79 -5.96 12.92
N LYS A 20 -4.99 -6.68 14.03
CA LYS A 20 -3.94 -7.37 14.79
C LYS A 20 -3.96 -8.87 14.47
N GLY A 21 -3.43 -9.26 13.32
CA GLY A 21 -2.62 -10.49 13.30
C GLY A 21 -1.37 -10.21 14.14
N ASP A 22 -0.88 -11.17 14.93
CA ASP A 22 0.22 -11.02 15.91
C ASP A 22 1.18 -9.88 15.55
N SER A 23 0.96 -8.74 16.21
CA SER A 23 1.57 -7.48 15.78
C SER A 23 2.94 -7.35 16.43
N GLU A 24 3.97 -7.47 15.61
CA GLU A 24 5.38 -7.21 15.91
C GLU A 24 5.66 -5.74 16.33
N PHE A 25 4.63 -4.89 16.27
CA PHE A 25 4.71 -3.44 16.44
C PHE A 25 4.30 -3.02 17.86
N PRO A 26 4.86 -1.90 18.38
CA PRO A 26 4.45 -1.33 19.65
C PRO A 26 2.94 -1.05 19.73
N GLU A 27 2.40 -1.02 20.95
CA GLU A 27 0.96 -0.83 21.17
C GLU A 27 0.45 0.48 20.55
N GLY A 28 -0.58 0.39 19.71
CA GLY A 28 -1.20 1.55 19.03
C GLY A 28 -0.54 1.96 17.72
N VAL A 29 0.56 1.31 17.31
CA VAL A 29 1.26 1.59 16.05
C VAL A 29 0.70 0.72 14.92
N THR A 30 0.37 1.34 13.79
CA THR A 30 -0.04 0.61 12.58
C THR A 30 1.13 0.40 11.65
N ARG A 31 1.20 -0.77 10.99
CA ARG A 31 2.22 -1.06 9.96
C ARG A 31 2.30 0.02 8.88
N TYR A 32 1.14 0.55 8.51
CA TYR A 32 1.02 1.64 7.53
C TYR A 32 1.15 3.01 8.16
N VAL A 33 1.94 3.88 7.53
CA VAL A 33 1.96 5.33 7.79
C VAL A 33 0.71 5.97 7.18
N LYS A 34 -0.03 6.74 7.98
CA LYS A 34 -1.23 7.42 7.48
C LYS A 34 -0.85 8.67 6.70
N MET A 35 -1.16 8.70 5.41
CA MET A 35 -0.86 9.81 4.50
C MET A 35 -2.06 10.76 4.33
N GLY A 36 -1.79 12.05 4.12
CA GLY A 36 -2.80 13.07 3.75
C GLY A 36 -3.18 14.02 4.89
N SER A 37 -4.12 14.94 4.64
CA SER A 37 -4.41 16.09 5.53
C SER A 37 -4.76 15.75 6.98
N TYR A 38 -5.31 14.57 7.23
CA TYR A 38 -5.67 14.07 8.56
C TYR A 38 -4.79 12.88 9.01
N GLY A 39 -3.72 12.62 8.28
CA GLY A 39 -2.74 11.58 8.56
C GLY A 39 -1.55 12.11 9.37
N GLU A 40 -0.58 11.22 9.55
CA GLU A 40 0.73 11.52 10.15
C GLU A 40 1.59 12.34 9.19
N VAL A 41 1.54 12.01 7.90
CA VAL A 41 2.20 12.79 6.84
C VAL A 41 1.18 13.75 6.23
N ASN A 42 1.03 14.89 6.90
CA ASN A 42 0.18 16.00 6.47
C ASN A 42 1.04 17.19 6.02
N LYS A 43 0.52 18.43 6.05
CA LYS A 43 1.27 19.63 5.65
C LYS A 43 2.50 19.92 6.51
N ASP A 44 2.45 19.57 7.79
CA ASP A 44 3.56 19.73 8.73
C ASP A 44 4.62 18.63 8.52
N GLY A 45 4.21 17.51 7.92
CA GLY A 45 5.06 16.39 7.58
C GLY A 45 5.50 15.54 8.78
N LYS A 46 6.34 14.55 8.49
CA LYS A 46 6.95 13.67 9.48
C LYS A 46 8.31 13.19 8.99
N THR A 47 9.25 13.05 9.92
CA THR A 47 10.61 12.60 9.66
C THR A 47 10.71 11.08 9.83
N PHE A 48 11.39 10.44 8.90
CA PHE A 48 11.65 9.01 8.86
C PHE A 48 13.10 8.74 8.44
N VAL A 49 13.56 7.51 8.56
CA VAL A 49 14.76 7.02 7.86
C VAL A 49 14.32 6.13 6.71
N ILE A 50 14.85 6.34 5.49
CA ILE A 50 14.51 5.48 4.34
C ILE A 50 15.26 4.16 4.44
N LEU A 51 14.56 3.03 4.24
CA LEU A 51 15.12 1.69 4.40
C LEU A 51 15.43 0.98 3.08
N ALA A 52 14.94 1.49 1.95
CA ALA A 52 15.19 0.94 0.63
C ALA A 52 15.22 2.04 -0.44
N GLN A 53 16.06 1.86 -1.44
CA GLN A 53 16.13 2.74 -2.61
C GLN A 53 14.90 2.53 -3.50
N PRO A 54 14.53 3.52 -4.36
CA PRO A 54 13.37 3.43 -5.25
C PRO A 54 13.21 2.14 -6.05
N ASP A 55 14.31 1.58 -6.56
CA ASP A 55 14.31 0.36 -7.36
C ASP A 55 13.94 -0.90 -6.55
N ASP A 56 14.07 -0.83 -5.22
CA ASP A 56 13.78 -1.92 -4.29
C ASP A 56 12.42 -1.72 -3.56
N TRP A 57 11.62 -0.73 -3.97
CA TRP A 57 10.28 -0.55 -3.42
C TRP A 57 9.33 -1.60 -3.97
N PHE A 58 8.45 -2.13 -3.12
CA PHE A 58 7.46 -3.10 -3.57
C PHE A 58 6.38 -2.40 -4.39
N VAL A 59 6.24 -2.81 -5.66
CA VAL A 59 5.27 -2.28 -6.60
C VAL A 59 4.15 -3.29 -6.79
N TYR A 60 2.90 -2.85 -6.75
CA TYR A 60 1.75 -3.71 -6.99
C TYR A 60 0.61 -2.94 -7.66
N PHE A 61 -0.39 -3.66 -8.17
CA PHE A 61 -1.53 -3.05 -8.84
C PHE A 61 -2.80 -3.20 -8.02
N VAL A 62 -3.63 -2.17 -8.09
CA VAL A 62 -4.84 -2.02 -7.30
C VAL A 62 -5.98 -1.59 -8.21
N HIS A 63 -7.16 -2.14 -7.99
CA HIS A 63 -8.39 -1.58 -8.53
C HIS A 63 -8.95 -0.52 -7.57
N GLU A 64 -9.03 0.72 -8.05
CA GLU A 64 -9.61 1.83 -7.30
C GLU A 64 -10.28 2.80 -8.27
N ASP A 65 -11.57 2.99 -8.07
CA ASP A 65 -12.29 4.11 -8.68
C ASP A 65 -12.95 4.97 -7.61
N LYS A 66 -12.61 6.26 -7.65
CA LYS A 66 -13.07 7.26 -6.70
C LYS A 66 -13.28 8.60 -7.38
N VAL A 67 -14.31 9.31 -6.93
CA VAL A 67 -14.65 10.65 -7.38
C VAL A 67 -14.67 11.58 -6.17
N TYR A 68 -14.30 12.84 -6.36
CA TYR A 68 -14.40 13.87 -5.33
C TYR A 68 -15.65 14.72 -5.56
N GLU A 69 -16.63 14.58 -4.67
CA GLU A 69 -17.90 15.31 -4.70
C GLU A 69 -18.12 15.99 -3.34
N GLY A 70 -17.17 16.85 -2.93
CA GLY A 70 -17.10 17.43 -1.58
C GLY A 70 -16.64 16.46 -0.49
N LYS A 71 -16.74 15.15 -0.76
CA LYS A 71 -16.07 14.05 -0.06
C LYS A 71 -15.60 13.03 -1.10
N THR A 72 -14.62 12.21 -0.75
CA THR A 72 -14.21 11.09 -1.60
C THR A 72 -15.30 10.02 -1.57
N VAL A 73 -15.86 9.70 -2.74
CA VAL A 73 -16.83 8.63 -2.94
C VAL A 73 -16.14 7.54 -3.75
N HIS A 74 -16.09 6.33 -3.18
CA HIS A 74 -15.56 5.16 -3.85
C HIS A 74 -16.68 4.46 -4.61
N LYS A 75 -16.48 4.20 -5.90
CA LYS A 75 -17.44 3.49 -6.76
C LYS A 75 -17.48 1.98 -6.48
N PHE A 76 -16.40 1.48 -5.89
CA PHE A 76 -16.30 0.15 -5.28
C PHE A 76 -15.15 0.17 -4.27
N ARG A 77 -15.11 -0.83 -3.38
CA ARG A 77 -14.05 -0.95 -2.37
C ARG A 77 -12.68 -1.20 -3.03
N LYS A 78 -11.67 -0.39 -2.69
CA LYS A 78 -10.26 -0.58 -3.12
C LYS A 78 -9.81 -2.02 -2.80
N HIS A 79 -9.20 -2.70 -3.76
CA HIS A 79 -8.61 -4.04 -3.58
C HIS A 79 -7.46 -4.28 -4.55
N SER A 80 -6.54 -5.17 -4.19
CA SER A 80 -5.39 -5.54 -5.01
C SER A 80 -5.82 -6.32 -6.26
N CYS A 81 -5.14 -6.10 -7.36
CA CYS A 81 -5.35 -6.80 -8.61
C CYS A 81 -4.72 -8.20 -8.51
N LEU A 82 -5.48 -9.26 -8.83
CA LEU A 82 -4.95 -10.64 -8.80
C LEU A 82 -3.75 -10.83 -9.74
N HIS A 83 -3.76 -10.13 -10.87
CA HIS A 83 -2.61 -10.01 -11.76
C HIS A 83 -1.67 -8.88 -11.30
N SER A 84 -1.08 -9.04 -10.12
CA SER A 84 0.01 -8.17 -9.61
C SER A 84 1.20 -9.03 -9.21
N PRO A 85 2.42 -8.46 -9.23
CA PRO A 85 3.55 -9.14 -8.64
C PRO A 85 3.31 -9.41 -7.15
N LYS A 86 3.88 -10.53 -6.69
CA LYS A 86 3.85 -10.97 -5.29
C LYS A 86 5.23 -10.92 -4.62
N GLU A 87 6.22 -10.42 -5.35
CA GLU A 87 7.62 -10.32 -4.93
C GLU A 87 8.20 -8.96 -5.32
N THR A 88 9.18 -8.47 -4.56
CA THR A 88 9.75 -7.11 -4.69
C THR A 88 10.53 -6.90 -5.99
N ASN A 89 11.16 -7.96 -6.51
CA ASN A 89 12.02 -7.90 -7.70
C ASN A 89 11.37 -8.52 -8.95
N ALA A 90 10.03 -8.54 -8.98
CA ALA A 90 9.29 -9.06 -10.12
C ALA A 90 9.61 -8.26 -11.39
N ASP A 91 9.62 -8.93 -12.53
CA ASP A 91 9.67 -8.26 -13.84
C ASP A 91 8.35 -7.51 -14.09
N LEU A 92 8.29 -6.25 -13.63
CA LEU A 92 7.09 -5.42 -13.63
C LEU A 92 6.46 -5.25 -15.02
N LEU A 93 7.26 -5.33 -16.10
CA LEU A 93 6.78 -5.21 -17.46
C LEU A 93 5.74 -6.28 -17.82
N LYS A 94 5.81 -7.46 -17.19
CA LYS A 94 4.83 -8.54 -17.35
C LYS A 94 3.44 -8.16 -16.82
N PHE A 95 3.39 -7.26 -15.84
CA PHE A 95 2.17 -6.89 -15.12
C PHE A 95 1.59 -5.54 -15.56
N PHE A 96 2.26 -4.79 -16.44
CA PHE A 96 1.77 -3.47 -16.86
C PHE A 96 0.45 -3.57 -17.63
N LYS A 97 0.27 -4.63 -18.41
CA LYS A 97 -0.98 -4.91 -19.11
C LYS A 97 -1.93 -5.66 -18.17
N PRO A 98 -3.21 -5.27 -18.11
CA PRO A 98 -4.22 -6.05 -17.39
C PRO A 98 -4.35 -7.45 -18.00
N ASP A 99 -4.34 -8.49 -17.16
CA ASP A 99 -4.70 -9.85 -17.57
C ASP A 99 -6.17 -10.13 -17.19
N LYS A 100 -7.01 -10.33 -18.22
CA LYS A 100 -8.45 -10.59 -18.06
C LYS A 100 -8.79 -12.06 -17.75
N ASN A 101 -7.82 -12.96 -17.90
CA ASN A 101 -7.96 -14.36 -17.55
C ASN A 101 -7.58 -14.59 -16.09
N GLU A 102 -6.57 -13.87 -15.60
CA GLU A 102 -6.06 -14.01 -14.23
C GLU A 102 -6.79 -13.11 -13.22
N CYS A 103 -7.36 -11.98 -13.65
CA CYS A 103 -8.05 -11.06 -12.75
C CYS A 103 -9.46 -10.72 -13.22
N ILE A 104 -10.46 -11.11 -12.43
CA ILE A 104 -11.87 -10.81 -12.68
C ILE A 104 -12.16 -9.30 -12.72
N SER A 105 -11.47 -8.50 -11.92
CA SER A 105 -11.58 -7.03 -11.95
C SER A 105 -11.03 -6.43 -13.26
N CYS A 106 -9.93 -6.98 -13.79
CA CYS A 106 -9.42 -6.60 -15.12
C CYS A 106 -10.41 -7.00 -16.23
N LYS A 107 -11.02 -8.19 -16.11
CA LYS A 107 -12.05 -8.67 -17.03
C LYS A 107 -13.27 -7.74 -17.04
N ALA A 108 -13.72 -7.32 -15.86
CA ALA A 108 -14.83 -6.38 -15.66
C ALA A 108 -14.50 -4.92 -15.98
N GLY A 109 -13.29 -4.63 -16.45
CA GLY A 109 -12.87 -3.27 -16.83
C GLY A 109 -12.69 -2.32 -15.64
N ALA A 110 -12.57 -2.84 -14.41
CA ALA A 110 -12.37 -2.02 -13.23
C ALA A 110 -11.05 -1.23 -13.32
N LYS A 111 -11.11 0.07 -13.02
CA LYS A 111 -9.95 0.97 -13.11
C LYS A 111 -8.78 0.48 -12.27
N ARG A 112 -7.65 0.21 -12.94
CA ARG A 112 -6.41 -0.30 -12.35
C ARG A 112 -5.39 0.84 -12.18
N LYS A 113 -4.68 0.86 -11.07
CA LYS A 113 -3.64 1.83 -10.72
C LYS A 113 -2.44 1.11 -10.12
N MET A 114 -1.26 1.68 -10.29
CA MET A 114 -0.03 1.20 -9.67
C MET A 114 0.18 1.90 -8.33
N PHE A 115 0.62 1.13 -7.34
CA PHE A 115 0.94 1.56 -5.98
C PHE A 115 2.32 1.07 -5.58
N PHE A 116 2.91 1.78 -4.63
CA PHE A 116 4.26 1.56 -4.12
C PHE A 116 4.19 1.47 -2.60
N MET A 117 4.81 0.44 -2.04
CA MET A 117 5.07 0.30 -0.62
C MET A 117 6.53 0.65 -0.36
N ILE A 118 6.72 1.75 0.37
CA ILE A 118 8.04 2.30 0.68
C ILE A 118 8.35 1.98 2.14
N PRO A 119 9.36 1.14 2.42
CA PRO A 119 9.75 0.83 3.80
C PRO A 119 10.53 2.00 4.40
N VAL A 120 10.12 2.40 5.60
CA VAL A 120 10.71 3.50 6.36
C VAL A 120 10.86 3.10 7.82
N TYR A 121 11.85 3.62 8.52
CA TYR A 121 11.93 3.52 9.97
C TYR A 121 11.35 4.78 10.60
N ASP A 122 10.45 4.58 11.55
CA ASP A 122 9.76 5.66 12.25
C ASP A 122 10.46 5.91 13.60
N PRO A 123 11.24 7.00 13.73
CA PRO A 123 12.03 7.27 14.93
C PRO A 123 11.16 7.50 16.17
N GLN A 124 9.89 7.89 15.99
CA GLN A 124 8.95 8.06 17.09
C GLN A 124 8.58 6.72 17.74
N TYR A 125 8.49 5.65 16.94
CA TYR A 125 8.07 4.33 17.40
C TYR A 125 9.20 3.30 17.40
N GLN A 126 10.39 3.70 16.94
CA GLN A 126 11.59 2.88 16.89
C GLN A 126 11.39 1.55 16.16
N THR A 127 10.63 1.57 15.08
CA THR A 127 10.34 0.37 14.27
C THR A 127 10.15 0.73 12.80
N TYR A 128 10.31 -0.26 11.92
CA TYR A 128 9.97 -0.11 10.51
C TYR A 128 8.46 0.07 10.33
N ARG A 129 8.04 0.78 9.29
CA ARG A 129 6.66 0.99 8.84
C ARG A 129 6.67 1.13 7.32
N VAL A 130 5.48 1.16 6.72
CA VAL A 130 5.32 1.22 5.27
C VAL A 130 4.46 2.41 4.87
N ILE A 131 4.95 3.19 3.92
CA ILE A 131 4.18 4.22 3.21
C ILE A 131 3.59 3.56 1.96
N ASP A 132 2.25 3.45 1.88
CA ASP A 132 1.53 2.93 0.70
C ASP A 132 0.95 4.09 -0.11
N VAL A 133 1.49 4.32 -1.31
CA VAL A 133 1.13 5.48 -2.14
C VAL A 133 0.93 5.13 -3.61
N ALA A 134 0.03 5.85 -4.27
CA ALA A 134 -0.19 5.70 -5.71
C ALA A 134 1.02 6.22 -6.52
N GLU A 135 1.18 5.69 -7.73
CA GLU A 135 2.25 6.03 -8.69
C GLU A 135 2.56 7.52 -8.79
N PHE A 136 1.54 8.37 -8.92
CA PHE A 136 1.76 9.83 -9.03
C PHE A 136 2.51 10.40 -7.82
N HIS A 137 2.25 9.90 -6.61
CA HIS A 137 2.97 10.32 -5.41
C HIS A 137 4.37 9.72 -5.36
N ALA A 138 4.49 8.42 -5.66
CA ALA A 138 5.78 7.74 -5.70
C ALA A 138 6.75 8.44 -6.67
N ASN A 139 6.29 8.78 -7.89
CA ASN A 139 7.10 9.50 -8.87
C ASN A 139 7.64 10.84 -8.35
N ASN A 140 6.86 11.57 -7.56
CA ASN A 140 7.33 12.82 -6.94
C ASN A 140 8.38 12.55 -5.86
N LEU A 141 8.15 11.55 -5.00
CA LEU A 141 9.11 11.16 -3.96
C LEU A 141 10.44 10.67 -4.58
N ILE A 142 10.39 9.92 -5.67
CA ILE A 142 11.57 9.47 -6.42
C ILE A 142 12.32 10.67 -7.00
N ALA A 143 11.62 11.64 -7.58
CA ALA A 143 12.24 12.83 -8.13
C ALA A 143 12.97 13.66 -7.06
N ASP A 144 12.37 13.80 -5.88
CA ASP A 144 12.97 14.48 -4.74
C ASP A 144 14.15 13.70 -4.14
N TYR A 145 14.01 12.38 -4.01
CA TYR A 145 15.08 11.45 -3.61
C TYR A 145 16.30 11.61 -4.53
N ASP A 146 16.09 11.52 -5.84
CA ASP A 146 17.13 11.71 -6.86
C ASP A 146 17.80 13.08 -6.75
N LYS A 147 17.02 14.12 -6.50
CA LYS A 147 17.50 15.50 -6.39
C LYS A 147 18.38 15.69 -5.16
N ALA A 148 18.08 15.01 -4.05
CA ALA A 148 18.89 15.02 -2.85
C ALA A 148 20.16 14.15 -3.00
N GLU A 149 20.05 12.97 -3.62
CA GLU A 149 21.17 12.02 -3.71
C GLU A 149 22.19 12.36 -4.81
N LYS A 150 21.76 12.80 -6.00
CA LYS A 150 22.65 13.06 -7.15
C LYS A 150 23.77 14.07 -6.83
N PRO A 151 23.53 15.20 -6.15
CA PRO A 151 24.59 16.11 -5.76
C PRO A 151 25.59 15.48 -4.78
N ALA A 152 25.12 14.75 -3.77
CA ALA A 152 25.98 14.09 -2.78
C ALA A 152 26.86 13.00 -3.43
N LYS A 153 26.31 12.25 -4.39
CA LYS A 153 27.05 11.29 -5.24
C LYS A 153 28.17 11.90 -6.09
N LYS A 154 28.26 13.23 -6.20
CA LYS A 154 29.42 13.90 -6.83
C LYS A 154 30.63 13.94 -5.90
N PHE A 155 30.42 13.98 -4.59
CA PHE A 155 31.46 14.07 -3.57
C PHE A 155 31.76 12.70 -2.93
N ASN A 156 30.74 11.87 -2.73
CA ASN A 156 30.87 10.50 -2.26
C ASN A 156 30.07 9.56 -3.18
N LYS A 157 30.76 8.78 -4.01
CA LYS A 157 30.11 7.88 -4.99
C LYS A 157 29.26 6.78 -4.37
N GLU A 158 29.55 6.42 -3.13
CA GLU A 158 28.85 5.39 -2.35
C GLU A 158 27.70 5.96 -1.52
N TYR A 159 27.50 7.28 -1.54
CA TYR A 159 26.40 7.91 -0.81
C TYR A 159 25.04 7.36 -1.27
N SER A 160 24.17 7.08 -0.32
CA SER A 160 22.78 6.68 -0.52
C SER A 160 21.92 7.37 0.53
N LEU A 161 20.71 7.78 0.18
CA LEU A 161 19.73 8.21 1.17
C LEU A 161 19.15 7.03 1.97
N VAL A 162 19.42 5.79 1.57
CA VAL A 162 19.09 4.61 2.37
C VAL A 162 19.91 4.62 3.66
N GLY A 163 19.23 4.60 4.80
CA GLY A 163 19.83 4.77 6.12
C GLY A 163 19.93 6.22 6.60
N ASP A 164 19.55 7.20 5.78
CA ASP A 164 19.53 8.62 6.13
C ASP A 164 18.12 9.13 6.47
N ALA A 165 18.07 10.21 7.24
CA ALA A 165 16.85 10.88 7.63
C ALA A 165 16.25 11.72 6.50
N VAL A 166 14.94 11.58 6.30
CA VAL A 166 14.15 12.38 5.37
C VAL A 166 12.92 12.92 6.07
N HIS A 167 12.51 14.13 5.71
CA HIS A 167 11.25 14.71 6.10
C HIS A 167 10.28 14.63 4.92
N ILE A 168 9.14 13.96 5.12
CA ILE A 168 8.10 13.81 4.09
C ILE A 168 6.90 14.63 4.52
N LYS A 169 6.39 15.47 3.61
CA LYS A 169 5.20 16.30 3.86
C LYS A 169 4.27 16.36 2.67
N GLN A 170 3.00 16.65 2.91
CA GLN A 170 2.04 16.92 1.86
C GLN A 170 2.30 18.29 1.23
N TYR A 171 2.51 18.30 -0.08
CA TYR A 171 2.70 19.51 -0.89
C TYR A 171 1.65 19.53 -2.01
N ASP A 172 0.71 20.48 -1.92
CA ASP A 172 -0.46 20.56 -2.80
C ASP A 172 -1.25 19.23 -2.86
N LYS A 173 -1.31 18.59 -4.04
CA LYS A 173 -2.00 17.32 -4.28
C LYS A 173 -1.06 16.12 -4.19
N THR A 174 0.17 16.29 -3.74
CA THR A 174 1.17 15.22 -3.67
C THR A 174 2.00 15.29 -2.39
N PHE A 175 3.05 14.49 -2.31
CA PHE A 175 4.02 14.49 -1.23
C PHE A 175 5.39 14.92 -1.76
N ALA A 176 6.14 15.61 -0.90
CA ALA A 176 7.51 16.02 -1.15
C ALA A 176 8.43 15.37 -0.12
N LEU A 177 9.66 15.11 -0.53
CA LEU A 177 10.73 14.58 0.31
C LEU A 177 11.85 15.60 0.42
N GLU A 178 12.30 15.87 1.64
CA GLU A 178 13.41 16.75 1.95
C GLU A 178 14.41 16.02 2.85
N SER A 179 15.71 16.30 2.73
CA SER A 179 16.69 15.80 3.69
C SER A 179 16.38 16.32 5.09
N ALA A 180 16.60 15.49 6.10
CA ALA A 180 16.43 15.85 7.50
C ALA A 180 17.65 15.44 8.31
N GLU A 181 17.68 15.88 9.56
CA GLU A 181 18.71 15.48 10.53
C GLU A 181 18.03 14.72 11.67
N LEU A 182 18.65 13.62 12.07
CA LEU A 182 18.32 12.84 13.26
C LEU A 182 19.62 12.53 13.99
N ASP A 183 19.52 12.21 15.27
CA ASP A 183 20.67 11.78 16.07
C ASP A 183 21.30 10.52 15.47
N GLU A 184 22.64 10.44 15.53
CA GLU A 184 23.40 9.31 14.95
C GLU A 184 22.98 7.97 15.53
N GLU A 185 22.66 7.91 16.83
CA GLU A 185 22.13 6.70 17.49
C GLU A 185 20.83 6.20 16.85
N VAL A 186 19.97 7.10 16.38
CA VAL A 186 18.70 6.76 15.71
C VAL A 186 18.97 6.23 14.31
N LEU A 187 19.93 6.81 13.59
CA LEU A 187 20.33 6.33 12.27
C LEU A 187 20.96 4.94 12.35
N GLU A 188 21.82 4.69 13.35
CA GLU A 188 22.40 3.37 13.59
C GLU A 188 21.34 2.33 13.93
N ALA A 189 20.35 2.68 14.76
CA ALA A 189 19.22 1.79 15.04
C ALA A 189 18.39 1.47 13.78
N ALA A 190 18.15 2.48 12.92
CA ALA A 190 17.42 2.30 11.67
C ALA A 190 18.15 1.38 10.69
N LYS A 191 19.49 1.42 10.63
CA LYS A 191 20.31 0.57 9.75
C LYS A 191 20.10 -0.92 9.98
N ALA A 192 19.71 -1.34 11.19
CA ALA A 192 19.38 -2.73 11.49
C ALA A 192 18.15 -3.26 10.72
N PHE A 193 17.31 -2.36 10.18
CA PHE A 193 16.13 -2.71 9.39
C PHE A 193 16.38 -2.67 7.88
N ILE A 194 17.56 -2.24 7.41
CA ILE A 194 17.89 -2.25 5.99
C ILE A 194 18.02 -3.70 5.51
N GLY A 195 17.30 -4.04 4.45
CA GLY A 195 17.27 -5.41 3.91
C GLY A 195 16.49 -6.41 4.77
N PHE A 196 15.73 -5.95 5.77
CA PHE A 196 14.84 -6.80 6.54
C PHE A 196 13.75 -7.41 5.66
N ASP A 197 13.38 -8.66 5.92
CA ASP A 197 12.36 -9.35 5.14
C ASP A 197 10.97 -8.80 5.51
N ILE A 198 10.33 -8.12 4.57
CA ILE A 198 9.00 -7.55 4.75
C ILE A 198 8.04 -8.37 3.92
N ASN A 199 7.04 -8.96 4.59
CA ASN A 199 5.97 -9.72 3.93
C ASN A 199 5.01 -8.79 3.17
N TYR A 200 5.46 -8.31 2.01
CA TYR A 200 4.68 -7.39 1.18
C TYR A 200 3.42 -8.01 0.61
N GLU A 201 3.36 -9.34 0.42
CA GLU A 201 2.16 -10.04 -0.02
C GLU A 201 1.04 -9.93 1.05
N GLU A 202 1.37 -10.16 2.32
CA GLU A 202 0.43 -9.96 3.43
C GLU A 202 0.00 -8.50 3.53
N LEU A 203 0.94 -7.57 3.42
CA LEU A 203 0.65 -6.14 3.45
C LEU A 203 -0.30 -5.75 2.32
N ALA A 204 0.00 -6.15 1.09
CA ALA A 204 -0.83 -5.88 -0.09
C ALA A 204 -2.24 -6.48 0.03
N ASN A 205 -2.49 -7.38 0.98
CA ASN A 205 -3.81 -7.89 1.35
C ASN A 205 -4.57 -8.39 0.12
N PHE A 206 -3.92 -9.28 -0.63
CA PHE A 206 -4.51 -9.96 -1.76
C PHE A 206 -5.77 -10.71 -1.30
N ARG A 207 -6.89 -10.40 -1.95
CA ARG A 207 -8.18 -11.01 -1.66
C ARG A 207 -8.37 -12.23 -2.54
N GLU A 208 -9.12 -13.19 -2.03
CA GLU A 208 -9.62 -14.29 -2.85
C GLU A 208 -10.58 -13.80 -3.94
N GLU A 209 -10.63 -14.52 -5.06
CA GLU A 209 -11.46 -14.14 -6.20
C GLU A 209 -12.95 -13.98 -5.81
N ALA A 210 -13.46 -14.85 -4.94
CA ALA A 210 -14.84 -14.80 -4.44
C ALA A 210 -15.16 -13.48 -3.73
N ASP A 211 -14.25 -12.97 -2.90
CA ASP A 211 -14.40 -11.68 -2.23
C ASP A 211 -14.41 -10.53 -3.24
N ILE A 212 -13.54 -10.61 -4.26
CA ILE A 212 -13.48 -9.62 -5.33
C ILE A 212 -14.79 -9.61 -6.13
N ILE A 213 -15.33 -10.78 -6.48
CA ILE A 213 -16.63 -10.90 -7.15
C ILE A 213 -17.74 -10.23 -6.32
N SER A 214 -17.74 -10.40 -4.99
CA SER A 214 -18.69 -9.70 -4.12
C SER A 214 -18.53 -8.18 -4.22
N ILE A 215 -17.29 -7.68 -4.15
CA ILE A 215 -17.00 -6.24 -4.28
C ILE A 215 -17.50 -5.69 -5.62
N LEU A 216 -17.32 -6.43 -6.72
CA LEU A 216 -17.70 -5.99 -8.06
C LEU A 216 -19.22 -6.03 -8.27
N ASN A 217 -19.92 -7.00 -7.66
CA ASN A 217 -21.38 -7.03 -7.67
C ASN A 217 -21.98 -5.83 -6.93
N ASP A 218 -21.36 -5.43 -5.81
CA ASP A 218 -21.77 -4.28 -4.99
C ASP A 218 -21.33 -2.90 -5.57
N ALA A 219 -20.56 -2.89 -6.67
CA ALA A 219 -20.08 -1.66 -7.28
C ALA A 219 -21.23 -0.77 -7.79
N ASP A 220 -21.01 0.54 -7.81
CA ASP A 220 -21.92 1.52 -8.42
C ASP A 220 -22.22 1.17 -9.89
N ASP A 221 -23.40 1.56 -10.37
CA ASP A 221 -23.78 1.37 -11.77
C ASP A 221 -22.78 2.03 -12.72
N ASN A 222 -22.40 1.30 -13.77
CA ASN A 222 -21.39 1.70 -14.76
C ASN A 222 -19.95 1.82 -14.24
N ALA A 223 -19.67 1.49 -12.97
CA ALA A 223 -18.29 1.47 -12.48
C ALA A 223 -17.47 0.31 -13.06
N VAL A 224 -18.15 -0.82 -13.33
CA VAL A 224 -17.58 -2.06 -13.88
C VAL A 224 -18.62 -2.74 -14.78
N ASP A 225 -18.15 -3.61 -15.68
CA ASP A 225 -19.01 -4.50 -16.45
C ASP A 225 -19.44 -5.69 -15.60
N LYS A 226 -20.64 -5.64 -15.03
CA LYS A 226 -21.19 -6.75 -14.23
C LYS A 226 -21.59 -7.96 -15.06
N SER A 227 -21.70 -7.85 -16.39
CA SER A 227 -22.14 -8.95 -17.26
C SER A 227 -21.10 -10.08 -17.40
N VAL A 228 -19.84 -9.79 -17.10
CA VAL A 228 -18.74 -10.76 -17.13
C VAL A 228 -18.50 -11.46 -15.79
N LEU A 229 -19.26 -11.09 -14.76
CA LEU A 229 -19.17 -11.69 -13.42
C LEU A 229 -20.00 -12.98 -13.35
N PRO A 230 -19.54 -14.00 -12.60
CA PRO A 230 -20.38 -15.14 -12.30
C PRO A 230 -21.58 -14.70 -11.46
N ALA A 231 -22.72 -15.39 -11.63
CA ALA A 231 -23.93 -15.11 -10.85
C ALA A 231 -23.62 -15.21 -9.35
N ALA A 232 -24.10 -14.25 -8.56
CA ALA A 232 -23.89 -14.23 -7.11
C ALA A 232 -24.39 -15.57 -6.49
N GLY A 233 -23.46 -16.41 -6.04
CA GLY A 233 -23.75 -17.75 -5.50
C GLY A 233 -23.29 -18.94 -6.37
N ALA A 234 -22.73 -18.72 -7.55
CA ALA A 234 -22.09 -19.76 -8.34
C ALA A 234 -20.61 -19.89 -7.94
N THR A 235 -20.36 -20.44 -6.75
CA THR A 235 -19.04 -20.97 -6.42
C THR A 235 -18.76 -22.11 -7.39
N THR A 236 -17.62 -22.06 -8.07
CA THR A 236 -17.09 -23.11 -8.94
C THR A 236 -17.16 -24.46 -8.23
N GLN A 237 -18.10 -25.31 -8.62
CA GLN A 237 -17.96 -26.74 -8.41
C GLN A 237 -16.76 -27.17 -9.25
N GLU A 238 -15.68 -27.57 -8.59
CA GLU A 238 -14.63 -28.38 -9.20
C GLU A 238 -15.33 -29.51 -9.98
N SER A 239 -15.14 -29.54 -11.29
CA SER A 239 -15.53 -30.69 -12.08
C SER A 239 -14.66 -31.86 -11.62
N GLU A 240 -15.26 -32.79 -10.86
CA GLU A 240 -14.66 -34.09 -10.58
C GLU A 240 -14.12 -34.72 -11.88
N PRO A 241 -12.90 -35.30 -11.87
CA PRO A 241 -12.39 -35.99 -13.02
C PRO A 241 -13.26 -37.23 -13.27
N LYS A 242 -13.96 -37.25 -14.41
CA LYS A 242 -14.54 -38.47 -14.95
C LYS A 242 -13.40 -39.43 -15.30
N TYR A 243 -13.19 -40.44 -14.45
CA TYR A 243 -12.47 -41.63 -14.85
C TYR A 243 -13.46 -42.57 -15.54
N ASP A 244 -13.33 -42.70 -16.86
CA ASP A 244 -13.93 -43.81 -17.60
C ASP A 244 -13.07 -45.06 -17.34
N PHE A 245 -13.69 -46.10 -16.78
CA PHE A 245 -13.16 -47.47 -16.72
C PHE A 245 -13.57 -48.23 -17.97
#